data_AF-A0A0N1NNX2-F1
#
_entry.id   AF-A0A0N1NNX2-F1
#
_cell.length_a   1.000
_cell.length_b   1.000
_cell.length_c   1.000
_cell.angle_alpha   90.00
_cell.angle_beta   90.00
_cell.angle_gamma   90.00
#
_symmetry.space_group_name_H-M   'P 1'
#
loop_
_entity.id
_entity.type
_entity.pdbx_description
1 polymer ?
#
loop_
_entity_poly.entity_id
_entity_poly.type
_entity_poly.pdbx_seq_one_letter_code
_entity_poly.pdbx_strand_id
1 'polypeptide(L)'
;MSRHRLVLFSATFAFYVAIVYAVVTTSWLVRFDWQVMFFRPYQQWPSIHWFLDYYVVLGQRGPTAVMVAAWLGWRSWRQHTLRPLLTLGAALLLLNITVGAAKYGMGRLGPHYATTIGSNEMWGGGDIFPSGHTANAVVTWGILAYLASAPWARRWLSAISAVTSLGVGLTTVYLGTHWLSDVILGWAAGLLVLLALPWFEQPIAQAETWLFGLRDRMRKRRAVPAPVPVPAPAGARSPVAASAFTEEEAPVRETVAPPRSARAPVYLAPGPHSTRAERTPVTPVGSRRPPHADRVPRGTAPTPAARPVAGG
;
A
#
# COMPACT_ATOMS: atom_id res chain seq x y z
N MET A 1 -1.86 -24.02 14.80
CA MET A 1 -2.31 -22.74 15.40
C MET A 1 -2.01 -22.73 16.89
N SER A 2 -1.80 -21.55 17.50
CA SER A 2 -1.75 -21.43 18.96
C SER A 2 -3.17 -21.33 19.54
N ARG A 3 -3.40 -21.90 20.74
CA ARG A 3 -4.70 -21.84 21.43
C ARG A 3 -5.18 -20.39 21.60
N HIS A 4 -4.28 -19.49 21.97
CA HIS A 4 -4.53 -18.05 22.10
C HIS A 4 -5.14 -17.40 20.84
N ARG A 5 -4.69 -17.76 19.62
CA ARG A 5 -5.26 -17.19 18.38
C ARG A 5 -6.71 -17.64 18.18
N LEU A 6 -7.01 -18.90 18.47
CA LEU A 6 -8.37 -19.43 18.34
C LEU A 6 -9.31 -18.77 19.35
N VAL A 7 -8.88 -18.62 20.61
CA VAL A 7 -9.63 -17.90 21.64
C VAL A 7 -9.89 -16.44 21.22
N LEU A 8 -8.88 -15.72 20.73
CA LEU A 8 -9.04 -14.35 20.24
C LEU A 8 -10.02 -14.27 19.06
N PHE A 9 -9.91 -15.17 18.08
CA PHE A 9 -10.82 -15.21 16.93
C PHE A 9 -12.26 -15.49 17.35
N SER A 10 -12.49 -16.52 18.17
CA SER A 10 -13.82 -16.86 18.68
C SER A 10 -14.42 -15.75 19.54
N ALA A 11 -13.62 -15.07 20.38
CA ALA A 11 -14.08 -13.93 21.16
C ALA A 11 -14.42 -12.72 20.28
N THR A 12 -13.58 -12.36 19.30
CA THR A 12 -13.90 -11.28 18.34
C THR A 12 -15.12 -11.63 17.48
N PHE A 13 -15.32 -12.89 17.13
CA PHE A 13 -16.48 -13.34 16.35
C PHE A 13 -17.77 -13.30 17.18
N ALA A 14 -17.74 -13.76 18.44
CA ALA A 14 -18.85 -13.64 19.37
C ALA A 14 -19.22 -12.17 19.61
N PHE A 15 -18.22 -11.29 19.78
CA PHE A 15 -18.43 -9.84 19.88
C PHE A 15 -19.04 -9.25 18.60
N TYR A 16 -18.53 -9.63 17.41
CA TYR A 16 -19.09 -9.21 16.12
C TYR A 16 -20.58 -9.58 16.00
N VAL A 17 -20.94 -10.84 16.31
CA VAL A 17 -22.33 -11.33 16.28
C VAL A 17 -23.19 -10.62 17.32
N ALA A 18 -22.67 -10.35 18.53
CA ALA A 18 -23.38 -9.61 19.56
C ALA A 18 -23.68 -8.15 19.15
N ILE A 19 -22.75 -7.47 18.47
CA ILE A 19 -22.97 -6.13 17.92
C ILE A 19 -24.02 -6.17 16.79
N VAL A 20 -23.95 -7.13 15.86
CA VAL A 20 -24.99 -7.29 14.82
C VAL A 20 -26.36 -7.48 15.45
N TYR A 21 -26.48 -8.40 16.42
CA TYR A 21 -27.73 -8.65 17.14
C TYR A 21 -28.24 -7.40 17.88
N ALA A 22 -27.37 -6.65 18.55
CA ALA A 22 -27.71 -5.41 19.25
C ALA A 22 -28.19 -4.27 18.32
N VAL A 23 -27.74 -4.25 17.05
CA VAL A 23 -28.26 -3.31 16.03
C VAL A 23 -29.59 -3.81 15.46
N VAL A 24 -29.67 -5.10 15.08
CA VAL A 24 -30.90 -5.72 14.53
C VAL A 24 -32.08 -5.57 15.50
N THR A 25 -31.87 -5.79 16.79
CA THR A 25 -32.90 -5.67 17.84
C THR A 25 -33.18 -4.24 18.31
N THR A 26 -32.62 -3.22 17.64
CA THR A 26 -32.83 -1.79 17.94
C THR A 26 -32.59 -1.46 19.43
N SER A 27 -31.49 -2.01 19.97
CA SER A 27 -31.17 -1.91 21.40
C SER A 27 -30.68 -0.51 21.82
N TRP A 28 -30.25 -0.38 23.08
CA TRP A 28 -29.52 0.80 23.57
C TRP A 28 -28.37 1.22 22.64
N LEU A 29 -27.68 0.30 21.96
CA LEU A 29 -26.59 0.62 21.05
C LEU A 29 -27.05 1.52 19.89
N VAL A 30 -28.26 1.29 19.36
CA VAL A 30 -28.84 2.13 18.30
C VAL A 30 -29.26 3.50 18.87
N ARG A 31 -29.73 3.56 20.12
CA ARG A 31 -29.99 4.85 20.79
C ARG A 31 -28.71 5.66 21.00
N PHE A 32 -27.59 5.00 21.28
CA PHE A 32 -26.28 5.63 21.41
C PHE A 32 -25.72 6.10 20.06
N ASP A 33 -25.88 5.32 18.98
CA ASP A 33 -25.60 5.76 17.60
C ASP A 33 -26.33 7.09 17.29
N TRP A 34 -27.63 7.17 17.58
CA TRP A 34 -28.42 8.41 17.39
C TRP A 34 -27.95 9.56 18.29
N GLN A 35 -27.60 9.32 19.56
CA GLN A 35 -27.03 10.35 20.45
C GLN A 35 -25.71 10.94 19.92
N VAL A 36 -24.81 10.10 19.43
CA VAL A 36 -23.54 10.54 18.82
C VAL A 36 -23.78 11.32 17.52
N MET A 37 -24.76 10.92 16.71
CA MET A 37 -25.18 11.68 15.53
C MET A 37 -25.73 13.07 15.91
N PHE A 38 -26.60 13.18 16.93
CA PHE A 38 -27.21 14.45 17.32
C PHE A 38 -26.22 15.48 17.87
N PHE A 39 -25.07 15.05 18.41
CA PHE A 39 -23.98 15.96 18.80
C PHE A 39 -23.34 16.68 17.59
N ARG A 40 -23.48 16.11 16.38
CA ARG A 40 -22.97 16.63 15.09
C ARG A 40 -21.52 17.18 15.16
N PRO A 41 -20.52 16.31 15.41
CA PRO A 41 -19.13 16.73 15.62
C PRO A 41 -18.59 17.69 14.54
N TYR A 42 -18.89 17.42 13.27
CA TYR A 42 -18.53 18.23 12.11
C TYR A 42 -18.98 19.71 12.18
N GLN A 43 -20.06 20.01 12.89
CA GLN A 43 -20.52 21.40 13.09
C GLN A 43 -19.83 22.09 14.27
N GLN A 44 -19.32 21.33 15.26
CA GLN A 44 -18.68 21.88 16.45
C GLN A 44 -17.23 22.33 16.21
N TRP A 45 -16.48 21.57 15.39
CA TRP A 45 -15.03 21.78 15.19
C TRP A 45 -14.61 21.94 13.72
N PRO A 46 -15.22 22.86 12.94
CA PRO A 46 -14.95 22.97 11.49
C PRO A 46 -13.48 23.21 11.13
N SER A 47 -12.66 23.74 12.05
CA SER A 47 -11.22 23.97 11.85
C SER A 47 -10.38 22.69 11.64
N ILE A 48 -10.86 21.51 12.08
CA ILE A 48 -10.17 20.22 11.85
C ILE A 48 -10.75 19.43 10.66
N HIS A 49 -11.87 19.88 10.08
CA HIS A 49 -12.62 19.14 9.05
C HIS A 49 -11.74 18.75 7.85
N TRP A 50 -11.02 19.72 7.27
CA TRP A 50 -10.11 19.50 6.13
C TRP A 50 -9.04 18.43 6.40
N PHE A 51 -8.50 18.37 7.62
CA PHE A 51 -7.49 17.38 7.98
C PHE A 51 -8.11 15.99 8.05
N LEU A 52 -9.31 15.90 8.63
CA LEU A 52 -10.06 14.65 8.75
C LEU A 52 -10.56 14.14 7.39
N ASP A 53 -10.95 15.02 6.46
CA ASP A 53 -11.27 14.66 5.07
C ASP A 53 -10.07 13.98 4.37
N TYR A 54 -8.85 14.52 4.52
CA TYR A 54 -7.65 13.83 4.02
C TYR A 54 -7.30 12.57 4.81
N TYR A 55 -7.57 12.55 6.13
CA TYR A 55 -7.28 11.39 6.98
C TYR A 55 -8.17 10.18 6.66
N VAL A 56 -9.44 10.39 6.31
CA VAL A 56 -10.37 9.29 5.98
C VAL A 56 -9.99 8.56 4.68
N VAL A 57 -9.23 9.22 3.79
CA VAL A 57 -8.63 8.59 2.59
C VAL A 57 -7.67 7.46 2.99
N LEU A 58 -7.09 7.49 4.20
CA LEU A 58 -6.28 6.38 4.74
C LEU A 58 -7.11 5.13 5.11
N GLY A 59 -8.43 5.18 4.96
CA GLY A 59 -9.34 4.01 4.95
C GLY A 59 -9.91 3.65 3.57
N GLN A 60 -9.71 4.47 2.54
CA GLN A 60 -10.25 4.18 1.21
C GLN A 60 -9.47 3.05 0.54
N ARG A 61 -10.18 1.99 0.12
CA ARG A 61 -9.58 0.79 -0.49
C ARG A 61 -8.66 1.11 -1.67
N GLY A 62 -9.08 2.00 -2.58
CA GLY A 62 -8.31 2.37 -3.77
C GLY A 62 -6.93 2.96 -3.44
N PRO A 63 -6.86 4.18 -2.90
CA PRO A 63 -5.60 4.83 -2.55
C PRO A 63 -4.70 4.00 -1.62
N THR A 64 -5.27 3.40 -0.57
CA THR A 64 -4.48 2.62 0.40
C THR A 64 -3.96 1.31 -0.18
N ALA A 65 -4.78 0.55 -0.93
CA ALA A 65 -4.32 -0.69 -1.54
C ALA A 65 -3.30 -0.43 -2.65
N VAL A 66 -3.42 0.67 -3.42
CA VAL A 66 -2.39 1.05 -4.41
C VAL A 66 -1.07 1.40 -3.72
N MET A 67 -1.10 2.23 -2.67
CA MET A 67 0.09 2.61 -1.90
C MET A 67 0.77 1.39 -1.25
N VAL A 68 -0.01 0.53 -0.58
CA VAL A 68 0.49 -0.68 0.09
C VAL A 68 0.94 -1.73 -0.94
N ALA A 69 0.25 -1.90 -2.06
CA ALA A 69 0.67 -2.80 -3.14
C ALA A 69 1.94 -2.30 -3.86
N ALA A 70 2.13 -1.00 -4.01
CA ALA A 70 3.37 -0.45 -4.55
C ALA A 70 4.57 -0.75 -3.64
N TRP A 71 4.43 -0.52 -2.32
CA TRP A 71 5.47 -0.85 -1.35
C TRP A 71 5.73 -2.36 -1.23
N LEU A 72 4.67 -3.17 -1.13
CA LEU A 72 4.78 -4.63 -1.08
C LEU A 72 5.27 -5.22 -2.42
N GLY A 73 5.00 -4.57 -3.55
CA GLY A 73 5.49 -4.94 -4.88
C GLY A 73 6.99 -4.65 -5.05
N TRP A 74 7.45 -3.46 -4.63
CA TRP A 74 8.88 -3.15 -4.56
C TRP A 74 9.61 -4.12 -3.62
N ARG A 75 9.04 -4.40 -2.44
CA ARG A 75 9.58 -5.39 -1.49
C ARG A 75 9.59 -6.79 -2.09
N SER A 76 8.51 -7.21 -2.76
CA SER A 76 8.37 -8.50 -3.44
C SER A 76 9.44 -8.68 -4.53
N TRP A 77 9.69 -7.64 -5.33
CA TRP A 77 10.78 -7.62 -6.32
C TRP A 77 12.15 -7.76 -5.65
N ARG A 78 12.42 -6.97 -4.60
CA ARG A 78 13.70 -7.01 -3.85
C ARG A 78 13.93 -8.32 -3.09
N GLN A 79 12.86 -9.06 -2.76
CA GLN A 79 12.90 -10.35 -2.06
C GLN A 79 12.62 -11.55 -2.98
N HIS A 80 12.53 -11.33 -4.31
CA HIS A 80 12.23 -12.32 -5.36
C HIS A 80 11.06 -13.28 -5.05
N THR A 81 10.10 -12.85 -4.22
CA THR A 81 8.99 -13.66 -3.71
C THR A 81 7.67 -12.91 -3.84
N LEU A 82 6.63 -13.57 -4.32
CA LEU A 82 5.32 -12.97 -4.56
C LEU A 82 4.42 -13.00 -3.32
N ARG A 83 4.79 -13.77 -2.28
CA ARG A 83 4.07 -13.85 -0.99
C ARG A 83 3.52 -12.52 -0.48
N PRO A 84 4.29 -11.41 -0.40
CA PRO A 84 3.78 -10.17 0.21
C PRO A 84 2.58 -9.59 -0.56
N LEU A 85 2.62 -9.65 -1.89
CA LEU A 85 1.54 -9.18 -2.76
C LEU A 85 0.36 -10.15 -2.76
N LEU A 86 0.62 -11.47 -2.76
CA LEU A 86 -0.41 -12.50 -2.66
C LEU A 86 -1.14 -12.46 -1.31
N THR A 87 -0.45 -12.18 -0.20
CA THR A 87 -1.09 -11.97 1.11
C THR A 87 -1.99 -10.74 1.12
N LEU A 88 -1.61 -9.63 0.46
CA LEU A 88 -2.49 -8.46 0.31
C LEU A 88 -3.73 -8.81 -0.53
N GLY A 89 -3.54 -9.50 -1.66
CA GLY A 89 -4.63 -9.95 -2.51
C GLY A 89 -5.61 -10.86 -1.77
N ALA A 90 -5.12 -11.85 -1.05
CA ALA A 90 -5.93 -12.75 -0.23
C ALA A 90 -6.65 -12.02 0.92
N ALA A 91 -5.99 -11.06 1.59
CA ALA A 91 -6.59 -10.26 2.65
C ALA A 91 -7.75 -9.39 2.12
N LEU A 92 -7.55 -8.70 0.99
CA LEU A 92 -8.56 -7.87 0.36
C LEU A 92 -9.70 -8.69 -0.26
N LEU A 93 -9.43 -9.91 -0.72
CA LEU A 93 -10.44 -10.85 -1.19
C LEU A 93 -11.28 -11.40 -0.03
N LEU A 94 -10.64 -11.86 1.05
CA LEU A 94 -11.35 -12.34 2.24
C LEU A 94 -12.19 -11.22 2.89
N LEU A 95 -11.67 -9.99 2.92
CA LEU A 95 -12.40 -8.80 3.33
C LEU A 95 -13.61 -8.55 2.42
N ASN A 96 -13.45 -8.67 1.10
CA ASN A 96 -14.56 -8.45 0.16
C ASN A 96 -15.63 -9.56 0.26
N ILE A 97 -15.24 -10.82 0.48
CA ILE A 97 -16.19 -11.93 0.70
C ILE A 97 -16.94 -11.75 2.02
N THR A 98 -16.26 -11.36 3.11
CA THR A 98 -16.90 -11.25 4.44
C THR A 98 -17.66 -9.93 4.62
N VAL A 99 -16.96 -8.80 4.54
CA VAL A 99 -17.52 -7.45 4.75
C VAL A 99 -18.40 -7.02 3.58
N GLY A 100 -18.09 -7.45 2.35
CA GLY A 100 -18.96 -7.18 1.19
C GLY A 100 -20.26 -7.96 1.22
N ALA A 101 -20.24 -9.26 1.54
CA ALA A 101 -21.49 -10.03 1.69
C ALA A 101 -22.33 -9.53 2.87
N ALA A 102 -21.69 -9.20 4.01
CA ALA A 102 -22.35 -8.55 5.14
C ALA A 102 -23.02 -7.22 4.75
N LYS A 103 -22.40 -6.46 3.83
CA LYS A 103 -22.93 -5.18 3.33
C LYS A 103 -24.21 -5.35 2.54
N TYR A 104 -24.15 -6.16 1.46
CA TYR A 104 -25.31 -6.45 0.61
C TYR A 104 -26.41 -7.21 1.37
N GLY A 105 -26.06 -7.97 2.41
CA GLY A 105 -27.00 -8.73 3.24
C GLY A 105 -27.68 -7.97 4.37
N MET A 106 -27.40 -6.67 4.60
CA MET A 106 -28.01 -5.90 5.70
C MET A 106 -28.54 -4.50 5.30
N GLY A 107 -28.01 -3.88 4.24
CA GLY A 107 -28.66 -2.75 3.56
C GLY A 107 -28.99 -1.53 4.44
N ARG A 108 -28.20 -1.23 5.47
CA ARG A 108 -28.47 -0.15 6.44
C ARG A 108 -28.18 1.24 5.86
N LEU A 109 -29.11 2.18 6.00
CA LEU A 109 -28.87 3.60 5.67
C LEU A 109 -27.92 4.25 6.70
N GLY A 110 -27.10 5.17 6.20
CA GLY A 110 -26.18 5.96 7.02
C GLY A 110 -26.84 7.20 7.63
N PRO A 111 -26.17 7.88 8.58
CA PRO A 111 -26.75 9.00 9.34
C PRO A 111 -27.36 10.10 8.46
N HIS A 112 -26.72 10.47 7.36
CA HIS A 112 -27.21 11.51 6.44
C HIS A 112 -28.48 11.13 5.63
N TYR A 113 -28.87 9.86 5.62
CA TYR A 113 -30.04 9.35 4.88
C TYR A 113 -31.12 8.74 5.79
N ALA A 114 -30.87 8.71 7.10
CA ALA A 114 -31.79 8.17 8.10
C ALA A 114 -32.96 9.14 8.34
N THR A 115 -34.18 8.70 8.05
CA THR A 115 -35.39 9.52 8.18
C THR A 115 -36.20 9.20 9.44
N THR A 116 -36.00 8.03 10.04
CA THR A 116 -36.82 7.51 11.14
C THR A 116 -36.01 7.44 12.42
N ILE A 117 -36.05 8.53 13.20
CA ILE A 117 -35.31 8.69 14.46
C ILE A 117 -35.57 7.51 15.41
N GLY A 118 -34.50 6.87 15.87
CA GLY A 118 -34.56 5.73 16.79
C GLY A 118 -34.75 4.36 16.10
N SER A 119 -34.96 4.31 14.78
CA SER A 119 -34.93 3.05 14.04
C SER A 119 -33.50 2.54 13.84
N ASN A 120 -33.36 1.27 13.42
CA ASN A 120 -32.07 0.69 13.03
C ASN A 120 -31.70 0.98 11.55
N GLU A 121 -32.63 1.52 10.76
CA GLU A 121 -32.51 1.83 9.32
C GLU A 121 -32.00 0.68 8.43
N MET A 122 -32.18 -0.58 8.85
CA MET A 122 -31.80 -1.77 8.08
C MET A 122 -32.78 -2.02 6.92
N TRP A 123 -32.28 -2.67 5.85
CA TRP A 123 -33.02 -3.00 4.63
C TRP A 123 -33.51 -1.81 3.78
N GLY A 124 -33.20 -0.56 4.15
CA GLY A 124 -33.53 0.65 3.39
C GLY A 124 -32.76 0.85 2.08
N GLY A 125 -32.12 -0.19 1.54
CA GLY A 125 -31.25 -0.11 0.36
C GLY A 125 -29.91 0.60 0.61
N GLY A 126 -29.54 0.80 1.88
CA GLY A 126 -28.38 1.59 2.27
C GLY A 126 -27.05 0.83 2.22
N ASP A 127 -26.08 1.39 1.49
CA ASP A 127 -24.82 0.72 1.20
C ASP A 127 -23.71 1.16 2.20
N ILE A 128 -24.01 1.14 3.52
CA ILE A 128 -23.18 1.80 4.56
C ILE A 128 -22.77 0.91 5.75
N PHE A 129 -23.54 -0.12 6.12
CA PHE A 129 -23.20 -1.08 7.18
C PHE A 129 -22.77 -2.44 6.62
N PRO A 130 -21.68 -3.08 7.09
CA PRO A 130 -20.64 -2.55 7.99
C PRO A 130 -19.76 -1.47 7.33
N SER A 131 -19.05 -0.68 8.14
CA SER A 131 -18.20 0.40 7.62
C SER A 131 -17.02 -0.14 6.81
N GLY A 132 -17.06 0.09 5.50
CA GLY A 132 -16.00 -0.33 4.57
C GLY A 132 -14.67 0.36 4.85
N HIS A 133 -14.67 1.66 5.17
CA HIS A 133 -13.44 2.44 5.42
C HIS A 133 -12.61 1.89 6.58
N THR A 134 -13.27 1.51 7.68
CA THR A 134 -12.61 1.00 8.88
C THR A 134 -12.09 -0.42 8.71
N ALA A 135 -12.88 -1.29 8.10
CA ALA A 135 -12.46 -2.67 7.83
C ALA A 135 -11.32 -2.72 6.81
N ASN A 136 -11.33 -1.86 5.78
CA ASN A 136 -10.19 -1.68 4.87
C ASN A 136 -8.96 -1.18 5.63
N ALA A 137 -9.07 -0.11 6.44
CA ALA A 137 -7.93 0.42 7.19
C ALA A 137 -7.25 -0.63 8.08
N VAL A 138 -8.03 -1.38 8.87
CA VAL A 138 -7.47 -2.45 9.72
C VAL A 138 -6.70 -3.47 8.88
N VAL A 139 -7.24 -3.89 7.73
CA VAL A 139 -6.59 -4.90 6.89
C VAL A 139 -5.36 -4.34 6.14
N THR A 140 -5.44 -3.17 5.51
CA THR A 140 -4.35 -2.62 4.68
C THR A 140 -3.16 -2.14 5.50
N TRP A 141 -3.40 -1.52 6.66
CA TRP A 141 -2.31 -1.14 7.58
C TRP A 141 -1.84 -2.33 8.42
N GLY A 142 -2.76 -3.20 8.85
CA GLY A 142 -2.43 -4.35 9.69
C GLY A 142 -1.58 -5.41 8.98
N ILE A 143 -1.71 -5.54 7.66
CA ILE A 143 -0.86 -6.46 6.90
C ILE A 143 0.60 -6.02 6.84
N LEU A 144 0.91 -4.72 6.97
CA LEU A 144 2.29 -4.23 7.10
C LEU A 144 2.93 -4.76 8.39
N ALA A 145 2.18 -4.76 9.49
CA ALA A 145 2.60 -5.31 10.77
C ALA A 145 2.66 -6.85 10.77
N TYR A 146 1.75 -7.51 10.04
CA TYR A 146 1.76 -8.96 9.82
C TYR A 146 3.03 -9.41 9.08
N LEU A 147 3.37 -8.71 7.99
CA LEU A 147 4.50 -9.03 7.11
C LEU A 147 5.85 -8.47 7.60
N ALA A 148 5.90 -7.75 8.72
CA ALA A 148 7.15 -7.26 9.28
C ALA A 148 7.91 -8.40 9.98
N SER A 149 9.17 -8.63 9.58
CA SER A 149 9.98 -9.73 10.10
C SER A 149 10.67 -9.39 11.44
N ALA A 150 11.11 -8.14 11.62
CA ALA A 150 11.82 -7.70 12.81
C ALA A 150 10.86 -7.38 13.97
N PRO A 151 11.10 -7.87 15.22
CA PRO A 151 10.18 -7.65 16.35
C PRO A 151 9.91 -6.16 16.66
N TRP A 152 10.91 -5.29 16.54
CA TRP A 152 10.73 -3.84 16.72
C TRP A 152 9.80 -3.26 15.65
N ALA A 153 10.01 -3.62 14.38
CA ALA A 153 9.20 -3.14 13.26
C ALA A 153 7.76 -3.62 13.38
N ARG A 154 7.54 -4.87 13.81
CA ARG A 154 6.21 -5.40 14.14
C ARG A 154 5.52 -4.56 15.21
N ARG A 155 6.19 -4.24 16.32
CA ARG A 155 5.61 -3.42 17.40
C ARG A 155 5.21 -2.03 16.92
N TRP A 156 6.09 -1.34 16.19
CA TRP A 156 5.81 0.00 15.67
C TRP A 156 4.73 0.00 14.59
N LEU A 157 4.78 -0.93 13.63
CA LEU A 157 3.77 -1.03 12.57
C LEU A 157 2.40 -1.46 13.12
N SER A 158 2.34 -2.32 14.15
CA SER A 158 1.09 -2.61 14.87
C SER A 158 0.52 -1.36 15.55
N ALA A 159 1.37 -0.56 16.21
CA ALA A 159 0.93 0.68 16.87
C ALA A 159 0.43 1.72 15.86
N ILE A 160 1.17 1.95 14.77
CA ILE A 160 0.76 2.84 13.67
C ILE A 160 -0.55 2.34 13.06
N SER A 161 -0.64 1.04 12.73
CA SER A 161 -1.86 0.44 12.18
C SER A 161 -3.07 0.59 13.10
N ALA A 162 -2.89 0.43 14.41
CA ALA A 162 -3.96 0.62 15.38
C ALA A 162 -4.42 2.09 15.43
N VAL A 163 -3.47 3.03 15.56
CA VAL A 163 -3.77 4.47 15.59
C VAL A 163 -4.46 4.94 14.30
N THR A 164 -3.95 4.56 13.12
CA THR A 164 -4.56 4.91 11.84
C THR A 164 -5.96 4.31 11.68
N SER A 165 -6.15 3.04 12.04
CA SER A 165 -7.46 2.37 11.87
C SER A 165 -8.52 2.91 12.83
N LEU A 166 -8.15 3.19 14.09
CA LEU A 166 -9.02 3.80 15.07
C LEU A 166 -9.34 5.26 14.68
N GLY A 167 -8.32 6.02 14.27
CA GLY A 167 -8.48 7.40 13.78
C GLY A 167 -9.42 7.50 12.58
N VAL A 168 -9.26 6.61 11.59
CA VAL A 168 -10.14 6.54 10.39
C VAL A 168 -11.59 6.25 10.79
N GLY A 169 -11.82 5.35 11.76
CA GLY A 169 -13.18 5.06 12.23
C GLY A 169 -13.83 6.21 12.98
N LEU A 170 -13.12 6.79 13.94
CA LEU A 170 -13.58 7.99 14.64
C LEU A 170 -13.81 9.16 13.67
N THR A 171 -13.02 9.26 12.61
CA THR A 171 -13.22 10.22 11.51
C THR A 171 -14.53 9.97 10.77
N THR A 172 -14.85 8.71 10.39
CA THR A 172 -16.12 8.43 9.70
C THR A 172 -17.36 8.74 10.56
N VAL A 173 -17.27 8.60 11.88
CA VAL A 173 -18.32 9.06 12.82
C VAL A 173 -18.35 10.59 12.92
N TYR A 174 -17.19 11.24 13.03
CA TYR A 174 -17.07 12.70 13.09
C TYR A 174 -17.75 13.39 11.89
N LEU A 175 -17.50 12.88 10.69
CA LEU A 175 -18.08 13.34 9.42
C LEU A 175 -19.57 12.97 9.23
N GLY A 176 -20.17 12.21 10.15
CA GLY A 176 -21.57 11.77 10.05
C GLY A 176 -21.84 10.86 8.84
N THR A 177 -20.84 10.07 8.42
CA THR A 177 -20.92 9.17 7.25
C THR A 177 -21.29 7.74 7.62
N HIS A 178 -20.92 7.31 8.83
CA HIS A 178 -21.18 5.99 9.38
C HIS A 178 -21.65 6.13 10.83
N TRP A 179 -22.47 5.18 11.29
CA TRP A 179 -22.81 5.05 12.70
C TRP A 179 -21.61 4.51 13.51
N LEU A 180 -21.61 4.72 14.83
CA LEU A 180 -20.51 4.23 15.67
C LEU A 180 -20.50 2.69 15.74
N SER A 181 -21.67 2.05 15.74
CA SER A 181 -21.79 0.60 15.63
C SER A 181 -21.27 0.06 14.28
N ASP A 182 -21.46 0.77 13.16
CA ASP A 182 -20.87 0.39 11.86
C ASP A 182 -19.34 0.33 11.92
N VAL A 183 -18.75 1.27 12.65
CA VAL A 183 -17.31 1.47 12.82
C VAL A 183 -16.71 0.41 13.76
N ILE A 184 -17.37 0.16 14.90
CA ILE A 184 -17.00 -0.93 15.82
C ILE A 184 -17.05 -2.28 15.09
N LEU A 185 -18.11 -2.51 14.31
CA LEU A 185 -18.29 -3.75 13.55
C LEU A 185 -17.26 -3.88 12.41
N GLY A 186 -16.91 -2.78 11.74
CA GLY A 186 -15.86 -2.73 10.73
C GLY A 186 -14.46 -3.01 11.30
N TRP A 187 -14.13 -2.47 12.47
CA TRP A 187 -12.89 -2.82 13.18
C TRP A 187 -12.84 -4.30 13.56
N ALA A 188 -13.93 -4.85 14.10
CA ALA A 188 -14.04 -6.26 14.46
C ALA A 188 -13.90 -7.18 13.22
N ALA A 189 -14.53 -6.83 12.10
CA ALA A 189 -14.37 -7.56 10.84
C ALA A 189 -12.93 -7.55 10.31
N GLY A 190 -12.28 -6.38 10.28
CA GLY A 190 -10.90 -6.27 9.84
C GLY A 190 -9.94 -7.08 10.74
N LEU A 191 -10.19 -7.10 12.05
CA LEU A 191 -9.44 -7.92 13.00
C LEU A 191 -9.68 -9.42 12.77
N LEU A 192 -10.92 -9.85 12.49
CA LEU A 192 -11.22 -11.24 12.12
C LEU A 192 -10.48 -11.67 10.84
N VAL A 193 -10.43 -10.82 9.81
CA VAL A 193 -9.66 -11.07 8.58
C VAL A 193 -8.17 -11.25 8.90
N LEU A 194 -7.55 -10.35 9.69
CA LEU A 194 -6.14 -10.47 10.09
C LEU A 194 -5.85 -11.69 11.00
N LEU A 195 -6.79 -12.05 11.87
CA LEU A 195 -6.71 -13.24 12.70
C LEU A 195 -6.81 -14.52 11.86
N ALA A 196 -7.57 -14.48 10.77
CA ALA A 196 -7.80 -15.59 9.83
C ALA A 196 -6.70 -15.80 8.78
N LEU A 197 -5.94 -14.76 8.42
CA LEU A 197 -4.87 -14.84 7.40
C LEU A 197 -3.93 -16.07 7.48
N PRO A 198 -3.48 -16.56 8.65
CA PRO A 198 -2.59 -17.72 8.70
C PRO A 198 -3.26 -19.06 8.32
N TRP A 199 -4.59 -19.14 8.21
CA TRP A 199 -5.24 -20.28 7.56
C TRP A 199 -5.04 -20.27 6.03
N PHE A 200 -4.82 -19.08 5.44
CA PHE A 200 -4.62 -18.89 4.01
C PHE A 200 -3.14 -18.94 3.58
N GLU A 201 -2.18 -19.01 4.51
CA GLU A 201 -0.75 -19.11 4.19
C GLU A 201 -0.41 -20.35 3.33
N GLN A 202 -1.10 -21.48 3.56
CA GLN A 202 -0.94 -22.69 2.76
C GLN A 202 -1.41 -22.51 1.29
N PRO A 203 -2.66 -22.11 0.99
CA PRO A 203 -3.07 -21.84 -0.39
C PRO A 203 -2.32 -20.66 -1.03
N ILE A 204 -1.85 -19.67 -0.26
CA ILE A 204 -0.98 -18.60 -0.78
C ILE A 204 0.38 -19.15 -1.23
N ALA A 205 1.00 -20.06 -0.47
CA ALA A 205 2.24 -20.71 -0.85
C ALA A 205 2.06 -21.64 -2.07
N GLN A 206 0.93 -22.35 -2.16
CA GLN A 206 0.56 -23.16 -3.32
C GLN A 206 0.31 -22.30 -4.56
N ALA A 207 -0.34 -21.14 -4.41
CA ALA A 207 -0.55 -20.19 -5.50
C ALA A 207 0.78 -19.60 -6.01
N GLU A 208 1.73 -19.29 -5.12
CA GLU A 208 3.07 -18.82 -5.50
C GLU A 208 3.83 -19.86 -6.35
N THR A 209 3.89 -21.12 -5.90
CA THR A 209 4.60 -22.17 -6.63
C THR A 209 3.91 -22.54 -7.95
N TRP A 210 2.57 -22.56 -7.97
CA TRP A 210 1.79 -22.75 -9.20
C TRP A 210 2.03 -21.62 -10.21
N LEU A 211 2.08 -20.36 -9.75
CA LEU A 211 2.26 -19.19 -10.61
C LEU A 211 3.68 -19.11 -11.20
N PHE A 212 4.72 -19.41 -10.41
CA PHE A 212 6.07 -19.58 -10.95
C PHE A 212 6.14 -20.76 -11.93
N GLY A 213 5.53 -21.91 -11.60
CA GLY A 213 5.45 -23.05 -12.51
C GLY A 213 4.68 -22.77 -13.80
N LEU A 214 3.68 -21.87 -13.78
CA LEU A 214 2.99 -21.38 -14.97
C LEU A 214 3.87 -20.45 -15.79
N ARG A 215 4.52 -19.46 -15.17
CA ARG A 215 5.48 -18.56 -15.82
C ARG A 215 6.58 -19.33 -16.53
N ASP A 216 7.14 -20.34 -15.88
CA ASP A 216 8.28 -21.08 -16.41
C ASP A 216 7.85 -22.08 -17.51
N ARG A 217 6.63 -22.63 -17.44
CA ARG A 217 6.00 -23.34 -18.58
C ARG A 217 5.78 -22.42 -19.78
N MET A 218 5.31 -21.19 -19.56
CA MET A 218 5.13 -20.21 -20.65
C MET A 218 6.48 -19.75 -21.23
N ARG A 219 7.52 -19.58 -20.40
CA ARG A 219 8.89 -19.30 -20.88
C ARG A 219 9.45 -20.45 -21.71
N LYS A 220 9.24 -21.71 -21.30
CA LYS A 220 9.62 -22.89 -22.10
C LYS A 220 8.86 -22.97 -23.42
N ARG A 221 7.55 -22.65 -23.45
CA ARG A 221 6.75 -22.60 -24.69
C ARG A 221 7.17 -21.47 -25.65
N ARG A 222 7.71 -20.35 -25.15
CA ARG A 222 8.23 -19.24 -25.97
C ARG A 222 9.70 -19.41 -26.35
N ALA A 223 10.43 -20.33 -25.74
CA ALA A 223 11.77 -20.70 -26.13
C ALA A 223 11.69 -21.61 -27.38
N VAL A 224 11.78 -21.00 -28.56
CA VAL A 224 12.05 -21.75 -29.80
C VAL A 224 13.32 -22.58 -29.58
N PRO A 225 13.31 -23.90 -29.87
CA PRO A 225 14.53 -24.69 -29.80
C PRO A 225 15.58 -24.08 -30.74
N ALA A 226 16.73 -23.69 -30.19
CA ALA A 226 17.87 -23.34 -31.01
C ALA A 226 18.22 -24.58 -31.86
N PRO A 227 18.46 -24.44 -33.19
CA PRO A 227 18.89 -25.57 -34.00
C PRO A 227 20.13 -26.21 -33.38
N VAL A 228 20.06 -27.52 -33.13
CA VAL A 228 21.24 -28.28 -32.68
C VAL A 228 22.29 -28.13 -33.78
N PRO A 229 23.52 -27.68 -33.47
CA PRO A 229 24.59 -27.66 -34.46
C PRO A 229 24.84 -29.08 -34.95
N VAL A 230 24.39 -29.38 -36.17
CA VAL A 230 24.70 -30.64 -36.84
C VAL A 230 26.23 -30.68 -36.97
N PRO A 231 26.92 -31.73 -36.47
CA PRO A 231 28.36 -31.83 -36.65
C PRO A 231 28.66 -31.87 -38.15
N ALA A 232 29.34 -30.84 -38.64
CA ALA A 232 29.66 -30.73 -40.06
C ALA A 232 30.48 -31.97 -40.49
N PRO A 233 30.15 -32.60 -41.63
CA PRO A 233 30.87 -33.78 -42.08
C PRO A 233 32.35 -33.43 -42.29
N ALA A 234 33.24 -34.15 -41.61
CA ALA A 234 34.69 -33.93 -41.66
C ALA A 234 35.28 -34.42 -43.00
N GLY A 235 34.97 -33.70 -44.08
CA GLY A 235 35.16 -34.20 -45.45
C GLY A 235 35.08 -33.14 -46.55
N ALA A 236 35.46 -31.89 -46.28
CA ALA A 236 35.57 -30.85 -47.30
C ALA A 236 36.97 -30.22 -47.28
N ARG A 237 37.84 -30.63 -48.21
CA ARG A 237 39.10 -29.91 -48.50
C ARG A 237 38.76 -28.71 -49.38
N SER A 238 39.00 -27.49 -48.90
CA SER A 238 38.92 -26.30 -49.75
C SER A 238 39.90 -26.42 -50.92
N PRO A 239 39.50 -26.17 -52.17
CA PRO A 239 40.42 -26.12 -53.29
C PRO A 239 41.32 -24.88 -53.13
N VAL A 240 42.64 -25.09 -53.11
CA VAL A 240 43.60 -23.99 -53.27
C VAL A 240 43.57 -23.56 -54.72
N ALA A 241 43.09 -22.35 -54.99
CA ALA A 241 43.08 -21.79 -56.33
C ALA A 241 44.51 -21.48 -56.78
N ALA A 242 45.03 -22.24 -57.74
CA ALA A 242 46.29 -21.93 -58.40
C ALA A 242 46.06 -20.79 -59.40
N SER A 243 46.64 -19.62 -59.15
CA SER A 243 46.64 -18.52 -60.12
C SER A 243 47.66 -18.81 -61.21
N ALA A 244 47.19 -18.98 -62.45
CA ALA A 244 48.05 -19.00 -63.62
C ALA A 244 48.56 -17.58 -63.96
N PHE A 245 49.67 -17.51 -64.70
CA PHE A 245 50.28 -16.27 -65.17
C PHE A 245 49.69 -15.83 -66.52
N THR A 246 49.55 -14.52 -66.71
CA THR A 246 49.57 -13.86 -68.03
C THR A 246 50.16 -12.45 -67.89
N GLU A 247 50.87 -11.98 -68.92
CA GLU A 247 51.51 -10.65 -69.01
C GLU A 247 50.49 -9.49 -68.91
N GLU A 248 50.71 -8.43 -68.13
CA GLU A 248 51.70 -7.33 -68.22
C GLU A 248 51.24 -6.17 -69.14
N GLU A 249 50.72 -5.10 -68.53
CA GLU A 249 50.84 -3.73 -69.02
C GLU A 249 50.95 -2.79 -67.81
N ALA A 250 51.66 -1.66 -67.95
CA ALA A 250 52.27 -0.94 -66.82
C ALA A 250 51.76 0.53 -66.67
N PRO A 251 52.42 1.41 -65.89
CA PRO A 251 52.08 1.64 -64.49
C PRO A 251 51.71 3.11 -64.17
N VAL A 252 51.38 3.44 -62.91
CA VAL A 252 51.80 4.70 -62.23
C VAL A 252 51.43 4.70 -60.73
N ARG A 253 52.44 5.06 -59.89
CA ARG A 253 52.47 5.71 -58.54
C ARG A 253 51.19 5.74 -57.67
N GLU A 254 51.21 5.63 -56.32
CA GLU A 254 52.19 5.41 -55.23
C GLU A 254 51.38 5.26 -53.89
N THR A 255 51.86 4.94 -52.68
CA THR A 255 53.20 4.66 -52.07
C THR A 255 53.08 3.53 -51.01
N VAL A 256 54.11 3.31 -50.18
CA VAL A 256 54.22 2.31 -49.06
C VAL A 256 54.27 3.12 -47.72
N ALA A 257 53.87 2.70 -46.50
CA ALA A 257 53.83 1.44 -45.73
C ALA A 257 52.76 1.53 -44.57
N PRO A 258 52.75 0.71 -43.47
CA PRO A 258 53.25 -0.65 -43.22
C PRO A 258 52.18 -1.61 -42.59
N PRO A 259 52.42 -2.92 -42.42
CA PRO A 259 51.45 -3.85 -41.82
C PRO A 259 51.32 -3.72 -40.29
N ARG A 260 50.11 -3.96 -39.75
CA ARG A 260 49.88 -4.13 -38.30
C ARG A 260 49.89 -5.61 -37.91
N SER A 261 50.80 -5.97 -37.01
CA SER A 261 50.89 -7.29 -36.39
C SER A 261 49.80 -7.53 -35.35
N ALA A 262 49.49 -8.81 -35.08
CA ALA A 262 48.44 -9.23 -34.16
C ALA A 262 48.74 -8.90 -32.69
N ARG A 263 47.69 -8.78 -31.87
CA ARG A 263 47.78 -8.70 -30.39
C ARG A 263 47.04 -9.85 -29.73
N ALA A 264 47.70 -10.44 -28.73
CA ALA A 264 47.20 -11.54 -27.91
C ALA A 264 46.06 -11.11 -26.96
N PRO A 265 45.23 -12.05 -26.45
CA PRO A 265 44.11 -11.73 -25.56
C PRO A 265 44.57 -11.15 -24.21
N VAL A 266 43.77 -10.23 -23.66
CA VAL A 266 44.04 -9.52 -22.41
C VAL A 266 43.50 -10.31 -21.22
N TYR A 267 44.40 -10.77 -20.34
CA TYR A 267 44.05 -11.10 -18.96
C TYR A 267 43.76 -9.83 -18.17
N LEU A 268 42.62 -9.77 -17.47
CA LEU A 268 42.32 -8.68 -16.54
C LEU A 268 43.03 -8.91 -15.20
N ALA A 269 44.00 -8.05 -14.89
CA ALA A 269 44.68 -8.04 -13.59
C ALA A 269 43.83 -7.34 -12.51
N PRO A 270 44.00 -7.68 -11.21
CA PRO A 270 43.34 -6.98 -10.11
C PRO A 270 43.77 -5.51 -10.03
N GLY A 271 42.80 -4.60 -9.99
CA GLY A 271 43.07 -3.15 -9.82
C GLY A 271 43.46 -2.80 -8.38
N PRO A 272 44.32 -1.79 -8.16
CA PRO A 272 44.76 -1.39 -6.83
C PRO A 272 43.64 -0.73 -6.01
N HIS A 273 43.66 -0.95 -4.69
CA HIS A 273 42.72 -0.31 -3.77
C HIS A 273 43.00 1.21 -3.66
N SER A 274 42.00 2.03 -3.96
CA SER A 274 42.04 3.46 -3.64
C SER A 274 41.74 3.69 -2.15
N THR A 275 42.52 4.55 -1.51
CA THR A 275 42.41 4.84 -0.08
C THR A 275 41.20 5.74 0.23
N ARG A 276 40.55 5.47 1.36
CA ARG A 276 39.37 6.19 1.84
C ARG A 276 39.77 7.58 2.36
N ALA A 277 39.52 8.62 1.55
CA ALA A 277 39.70 10.00 2.00
C ALA A 277 38.57 10.41 2.95
N GLU A 278 38.85 10.47 4.25
CA GLU A 278 37.95 11.08 5.22
C GLU A 278 37.99 12.61 5.08
N ARG A 279 36.83 13.23 4.84
CA ARG A 279 36.65 14.69 4.94
C ARG A 279 35.53 14.97 5.93
N THR A 280 35.86 15.70 6.99
CA THR A 280 34.88 16.28 7.91
C THR A 280 34.06 17.37 7.18
N PRO A 281 32.74 17.46 7.41
CA PRO A 281 31.90 18.45 6.74
C PRO A 281 32.10 19.84 7.36
N VAL A 282 32.61 20.79 6.57
CA VAL A 282 32.66 22.21 6.92
C VAL A 282 31.27 22.82 6.76
N THR A 283 30.78 23.52 7.78
CA THR A 283 29.47 24.16 7.79
C THR A 283 29.46 25.45 6.95
N PRO A 284 28.60 25.57 5.92
CA PRO A 284 28.45 26.84 5.19
C PRO A 284 27.60 27.83 5.98
N VAL A 285 28.23 28.89 6.50
CA VAL A 285 27.53 30.06 7.03
C VAL A 285 27.04 30.91 5.85
N GLY A 286 25.73 31.16 5.75
CA GLY A 286 25.17 32.02 4.69
C GLY A 286 23.66 31.94 4.55
N SER A 287 22.94 32.85 5.20
CA SER A 287 21.49 33.01 5.01
C SER A 287 21.17 33.66 3.66
N ARG A 288 20.37 32.99 2.82
CA ARG A 288 19.73 33.60 1.65
C ARG A 288 18.21 33.56 1.81
N ARG A 289 17.64 34.62 2.41
CA ARG A 289 16.20 34.87 2.44
C ARG A 289 15.92 36.16 1.66
N PRO A 290 15.07 36.15 0.61
CA PRO A 290 14.67 37.37 -0.08
C PRO A 290 13.85 38.29 0.85
N PRO A 291 13.93 39.62 0.68
CA PRO A 291 13.05 40.55 1.38
C PRO A 291 11.66 40.53 0.74
N HIS A 292 10.62 40.45 1.57
CA HIS A 292 9.27 40.90 1.22
C HIS A 292 8.83 41.93 2.26
N ALA A 293 8.16 42.97 1.79
CA ALA A 293 7.68 44.10 2.59
C ALA A 293 6.37 43.77 3.31
N ASP A 294 5.69 44.82 3.78
CA ASP A 294 4.31 44.84 4.28
C ASP A 294 4.03 44.07 5.57
N ARG A 295 4.37 44.72 6.69
CA ARG A 295 3.70 44.50 7.98
C ARG A 295 3.21 45.83 8.55
N VAL A 296 1.89 46.06 8.44
CA VAL A 296 1.21 47.14 9.15
C VAL A 296 1.10 46.76 10.64
N PRO A 297 1.62 47.58 11.58
CA PRO A 297 1.43 47.34 13.01
C PRO A 297 0.07 47.88 13.45
N ARG A 298 -0.85 46.97 13.81
CA ARG A 298 -2.12 47.30 14.47
C ARG A 298 -2.04 46.80 15.92
N GLY A 299 -2.06 47.72 16.89
CA GLY A 299 -2.30 47.37 18.29
C GLY A 299 -1.45 48.10 19.32
N THR A 300 -1.99 49.18 19.88
CA THR A 300 -1.73 49.61 21.26
C THR A 300 -2.97 50.33 21.78
N ALA A 301 -3.62 49.74 22.79
CA ALA A 301 -4.61 50.40 23.63
C ALA A 301 -4.08 50.38 25.08
N PRO A 302 -4.43 51.40 25.87
CA PRO A 302 -4.98 51.09 27.19
C PRO A 302 -6.22 51.95 27.56
N THR A 303 -7.27 51.26 28.01
CA THR A 303 -8.11 51.49 29.22
C THR A 303 -8.06 52.84 29.99
N PRO A 304 -9.09 53.15 30.82
CA PRO A 304 -10.54 52.84 30.71
C PRO A 304 -11.48 53.99 31.19
N ALA A 305 -12.77 54.00 30.82
CA ALA A 305 -13.77 54.89 31.47
C ALA A 305 -15.25 54.43 31.35
N ALA A 306 -16.02 54.76 32.40
CA ALA A 306 -17.46 55.05 32.45
C ALA A 306 -18.52 54.13 31.76
N ARG A 307 -19.21 53.34 32.60
CA ARG A 307 -20.70 53.24 32.64
C ARG A 307 -21.26 54.57 33.23
N PRO A 308 -22.55 54.97 33.06
CA PRO A 308 -23.73 54.23 33.56
C PRO A 308 -25.11 54.49 32.86
N VAL A 309 -26.19 53.87 33.39
CA VAL A 309 -27.67 54.11 33.17
C VAL A 309 -28.19 53.96 31.71
N ALA A 310 -29.26 53.26 31.32
CA ALA A 310 -30.52 52.72 31.87
C ALA A 310 -31.76 53.65 31.81
N GLY A 311 -32.91 53.10 31.38
CA GLY A 311 -34.22 53.77 31.31
C GLY A 311 -34.45 54.62 30.05
N GLY A 312 -35.62 54.47 29.43
CA GLY A 312 -36.03 55.14 28.18
C GLY A 312 -36.87 54.21 27.32
#